data_AF-A0A357G1N7-F1
#
_entry.id   AF-A0A357G1N7-F1
#
_cell.length_a   1.000
_cell.length_b   1.000
_cell.length_c   1.000
_cell.angle_alpha   90.00
_cell.angle_beta   90.00
_cell.angle_gamma   90.00
#
_symmetry.space_group_name_H-M   'P 1'
#
loop_
_entity.id
_entity.type
_entity.pdbx_description
1 polymer ?
#
loop_
_entity_poly.entity_id
_entity_poly.type
_entity_poly.pdbx_seq_one_letter_code
_entity_poly.pdbx_strand_id
1 'polypeptide(L)'
;MRKNRRTGFIVLLAVVGMVGLSFASVPLYRLFCQVTGFGGTTQLAGNIPDKVLERTVTVKFNADTNRALPWDFHPEQREVTVN
;
A
#
# COMPACT_ATOMS: atom_id res chain seq x y z
N MET A 1 12.17 28.36 -40.20
CA MET A 1 12.21 27.85 -38.80
C MET A 1 11.02 26.96 -38.37
N ARG A 2 9.97 26.70 -39.20
CA ARG A 2 8.77 25.94 -38.78
C ARG A 2 8.97 24.41 -38.62
N LYS A 3 9.95 23.81 -39.32
CA LYS A 3 10.09 22.35 -39.43
C LYS A 3 10.40 21.65 -38.09
N ASN A 4 11.22 22.27 -37.24
CA ASN A 4 11.61 21.69 -35.94
C ASN A 4 10.66 22.05 -34.80
N ARG A 5 9.69 22.95 -35.03
CA ARG A 5 8.75 23.38 -33.97
C ARG A 5 7.84 22.24 -33.55
N ARG A 6 7.38 21.42 -34.50
CA ARG A 6 6.55 20.23 -34.23
C ARG A 6 7.32 19.19 -33.42
N THR A 7 8.57 18.90 -33.81
CA THR A 7 9.44 17.98 -33.08
C THR A 7 9.73 18.49 -31.67
N GLY A 8 10.01 19.79 -31.50
CA GLY A 8 10.21 20.42 -30.20
C GLY A 8 8.99 20.30 -29.28
N PHE A 9 7.78 20.50 -29.80
CA PHE A 9 6.55 20.29 -29.03
C PHE A 9 6.34 18.84 -28.60
N ILE A 10 6.64 17.88 -29.48
CA ILE A 10 6.52 16.44 -29.16
C ILE A 10 7.50 16.06 -28.04
N VAL A 11 8.76 16.50 -28.15
CA VAL A 11 9.78 16.22 -27.12
C VAL A 11 9.41 16.90 -25.79
N LEU A 12 8.94 18.15 -25.84
CA LEU A 12 8.49 18.86 -24.64
C LEU A 12 7.35 18.11 -23.94
N LEU A 13 6.35 17.64 -24.71
CA LEU A 13 5.22 16.87 -24.17
C LEU A 13 5.70 15.55 -23.56
N ALA A 14 6.61 14.84 -24.22
CA ALA A 14 7.18 13.60 -23.70
C ALA A 14 7.91 13.82 -22.37
N VAL A 15 8.74 14.86 -22.28
CA VAL A 15 9.48 15.21 -21.05
C VAL A 15 8.50 15.56 -19.92
N VAL A 16 7.54 16.44 -20.19
CA VAL A 16 6.53 16.83 -19.19
C VAL A 16 5.71 15.61 -18.76
N GLY A 17 5.33 14.74 -19.69
CA GLY A 17 4.61 13.51 -19.40
C GLY A 17 5.41 12.56 -18.52
N MET A 18 6.70 12.36 -18.81
CA MET A 18 7.56 11.46 -18.03
C MET A 18 7.76 11.98 -16.60
N VAL A 19 8.00 13.28 -16.45
CA VAL A 19 8.10 13.94 -15.14
C VAL A 19 6.78 13.81 -14.37
N GLY A 20 5.65 14.08 -15.03
CA GLY A 20 4.32 13.92 -14.44
C GLY A 20 4.07 12.50 -13.93
N LEU A 21 4.43 11.49 -14.71
CA LEU A 21 4.29 10.07 -14.33
C LEU A 21 5.19 9.69 -13.14
N SER A 22 6.42 10.20 -13.08
CA SER A 22 7.32 9.95 -11.94
C SER A 22 6.74 10.49 -10.63
N PHE A 23 6.21 11.72 -10.64
CA PHE A 23 5.56 12.29 -9.46
C PHE A 23 4.22 11.62 -9.13
N ALA A 24 3.46 11.19 -10.15
CA ALA A 24 2.17 10.51 -9.97
C ALA A 24 2.30 9.07 -9.45
N SER A 25 3.46 8.43 -9.59
CA SER A 25 3.66 7.04 -9.17
C SER A 25 3.53 6.85 -7.65
N VAL A 26 4.01 7.82 -6.86
CA VAL A 26 3.91 7.76 -5.39
C VAL A 26 2.45 7.77 -4.89
N PRO A 27 1.60 8.74 -5.25
CA PRO A 27 0.19 8.71 -4.83
C PRO A 27 -0.58 7.53 -5.41
N LEU A 28 -0.24 7.07 -6.63
CA LEU A 28 -0.85 5.87 -7.21
C LEU A 28 -0.54 4.62 -6.37
N TYR A 29 0.70 4.47 -5.91
CA TYR A 29 1.10 3.37 -5.02
C TYR A 29 0.40 3.47 -3.66
N ARG A 30 0.30 4.68 -3.09
CA ARG A 30 -0.45 4.89 -1.83
C ARG A 30 -1.92 4.51 -1.98
N LEU A 31 -2.56 4.89 -3.08
CA LEU A 31 -3.94 4.52 -3.38
C LEU A 31 -4.08 3.00 -3.48
N PHE A 32 -3.14 2.33 -4.16
CA PHE A 32 -3.10 0.87 -4.23
C PHE A 32 -3.00 0.24 -2.84
N CYS A 33 -2.07 0.68 -1.99
CA CYS A 33 -1.95 0.21 -0.60
C CYS A 33 -3.23 0.46 0.20
N GLN A 34 -3.86 1.61 0.01
CA GLN A 34 -5.09 1.98 0.70
C GLN A 34 -6.32 1.21 0.24
N VAL A 35 -6.40 0.71 -0.98
CA VAL A 35 -7.56 -0.11 -1.42
C VAL A 35 -7.35 -1.58 -1.12
N THR A 36 -6.10 -2.06 -1.18
CA THR A 36 -5.79 -3.48 -1.01
C THR A 36 -5.45 -3.86 0.43
N GLY A 37 -5.08 -2.89 1.27
CA GLY A 37 -4.52 -3.16 2.60
C GLY A 37 -3.06 -3.64 2.56
N PHE A 38 -2.37 -3.53 1.41
CA PHE A 38 -0.99 -3.99 1.26
C PHE A 38 -0.06 -3.30 2.27
N GLY A 39 0.88 -4.06 2.83
CA GLY A 39 1.87 -3.56 3.80
C GLY A 39 1.30 -3.23 5.19
N GLY A 40 0.09 -3.69 5.53
CA GLY A 40 -0.54 -3.42 6.83
C GLY A 40 -1.35 -2.12 6.87
N THR A 41 -1.72 -1.58 5.70
CA THR A 41 -2.59 -0.40 5.63
C THR A 41 -3.98 -0.76 6.13
N THR A 42 -4.38 -0.19 7.28
CA THR A 42 -5.65 -0.53 7.95
C THR A 42 -6.85 -0.03 7.14
N GLN A 43 -7.80 -0.93 6.84
CA GLN A 43 -9.11 -0.58 6.30
C GLN A 43 -10.06 -0.22 7.46
N LEU A 44 -10.46 1.05 7.57
CA LEU A 44 -11.48 1.45 8.54
C LEU A 44 -12.86 1.24 7.93
N ALA A 45 -13.68 0.39 8.56
CA ALA A 45 -15.09 0.28 8.23
C ALA A 45 -15.83 1.50 8.79
N GLY A 46 -16.45 2.30 7.92
CA GLY A 46 -17.18 3.51 8.33
C GLY A 46 -18.61 3.24 8.83
N ASN A 47 -19.16 2.06 8.57
CA ASN A 47 -20.52 1.67 8.95
C ASN A 47 -20.49 0.46 9.87
N ILE A 48 -21.46 0.40 10.78
CA ILE A 48 -21.74 -0.80 11.57
C ILE A 48 -22.28 -1.87 10.61
N PRO A 49 -21.76 -3.10 10.62
CA PRO A 49 -22.28 -4.15 9.75
C PRO A 49 -23.74 -4.49 10.10
N ASP A 50 -24.62 -4.56 9.11
CA ASP A 50 -26.03 -4.93 9.30
C ASP A 50 -26.22 -6.42 9.63
N LYS A 51 -25.18 -7.24 9.41
CA LYS A 51 -25.20 -8.68 9.63
C LYS A 51 -23.98 -9.12 10.42
N VAL A 52 -24.23 -9.87 11.50
CA VAL A 52 -23.19 -10.60 12.22
C VAL A 52 -22.98 -11.94 11.51
N LEU A 53 -21.76 -12.21 11.06
CA LEU A 53 -21.39 -13.52 10.54
C LEU A 53 -20.92 -14.38 11.71
N GLU A 54 -21.49 -15.57 11.89
CA GLU A 54 -20.93 -16.60 12.78
C GLU A 54 -19.72 -17.24 12.08
N ARG A 55 -18.58 -16.57 12.20
CA ARG A 55 -17.32 -17.04 11.62
C ARG A 55 -16.24 -16.98 12.67
N THR A 56 -15.72 -18.15 13.00
CA THR A 56 -14.51 -18.28 13.79
C THR A 56 -13.31 -17.69 13.04
N VAL A 57 -12.64 -16.73 13.66
CA VAL A 57 -11.42 -16.06 13.16
C VAL A 57 -10.24 -16.44 14.06
N THR A 58 -9.18 -16.96 13.47
CA THR A 58 -7.91 -17.20 14.16
C THR A 58 -6.95 -16.05 13.89
N VAL A 59 -6.62 -15.28 14.92
CA VAL A 59 -5.65 -14.19 14.88
C VAL A 59 -4.28 -14.74 15.25
N LYS A 60 -3.29 -14.59 14.37
CA LYS A 60 -1.90 -14.98 14.65
C LYS A 60 -1.05 -13.76 14.93
N PHE A 61 -0.26 -13.80 15.99
CA PHE A 61 0.64 -12.71 16.37
C PHE A 61 2.04 -12.98 15.82
N ASN A 62 2.54 -12.06 14.99
CA ASN A 62 3.89 -12.11 14.44
C ASN A 62 4.84 -11.21 15.26
N ALA A 63 6.05 -11.69 15.51
CA ALA A 63 7.06 -11.02 16.33
C ALA A 63 8.45 -11.08 15.66
N ASP A 64 8.52 -10.91 14.34
CA ASP A 64 9.78 -10.93 13.60
C ASP A 64 10.69 -9.74 13.99
N THR A 65 11.94 -10.04 14.32
CA THR A 65 13.01 -9.05 14.49
C THR A 65 13.99 -9.07 13.33
N ASN A 66 14.66 -7.94 13.07
CA ASN A 66 15.74 -7.90 12.11
C ASN A 66 16.96 -8.64 12.69
N ARG A 67 17.60 -9.49 11.87
CA ARG A 67 18.77 -10.30 12.24
C ARG A 67 19.96 -9.51 12.80
N ALA A 68 20.06 -8.21 12.51
CA ALA A 68 21.10 -7.33 13.03
C ALA A 68 20.83 -6.82 14.46
N LEU A 69 19.61 -7.00 14.99
CA LEU A 69 19.26 -6.59 16.36
C LEU A 69 19.40 -7.77 17.33
N PRO A 70 20.18 -7.63 18.42
CA PRO A 70 20.34 -8.67 19.44
C PRO A 70 19.16 -8.65 20.43
N TRP A 71 17.93 -8.65 19.91
CA TRP A 71 16.71 -8.61 20.72
C TRP A 71 16.04 -9.98 20.79
N ASP A 72 15.70 -10.39 22.00
CA ASP A 72 14.90 -11.57 22.26
C ASP A 72 13.42 -11.17 22.27
N PHE A 73 12.76 -11.22 21.12
CA PHE A 73 11.37 -10.81 20.96
C PHE A 73 10.54 -11.98 20.42
N HIS A 74 9.53 -12.34 21.19
CA HIS A 74 8.66 -13.47 20.91
C HIS A 74 7.21 -13.10 21.28
N PRO A 75 6.20 -13.64 20.59
CA PRO A 75 4.82 -13.39 20.98
C PRO A 75 4.49 -14.22 22.24
N GLU A 76 3.93 -13.58 23.27
CA GLU A 76 3.47 -14.31 24.48
C GLU A 76 2.37 -15.32 24.16
N GLN A 77 1.49 -14.98 23.22
CA GLN A 77 0.44 -15.84 22.70
C GLN A 77 0.57 -15.89 21.17
N ARG A 78 0.75 -17.09 20.61
CA ARG A 78 0.94 -17.25 19.14
C ARG A 78 -0.35 -17.06 18.37
N GLU A 79 -1.47 -17.56 18.89
CA GLU A 79 -2.76 -17.56 18.21
C GLU A 79 -3.90 -17.35 19.21
N VAL A 80 -4.92 -16.60 18.80
CA VAL A 80 -6.18 -16.43 19.53
C VAL A 80 -7.33 -16.71 18.57
N THR A 81 -8.27 -17.54 19.00
CA THR A 81 -9.47 -17.88 18.23
C THR A 81 -10.67 -17.13 18.80
N VAL A 82 -11.35 -16.36 17.95
CA VAL A 82 -12.51 -15.53 18.31
C VAL A 82 -13.69 -15.98 17.44
N ASN A 83 -14.89 -16.07 18.01
CA ASN A 83 -16.13 -16.45 17.31
C ASN A 83 -17.10 -15.30 17.23
#